data_AF-D0NCT1-F1
#
_entry.id   AF-D0NCT1-F1
#
_cell.length_a   1.000
_cell.length_b   1.000
_cell.length_c   1.000
_cell.angle_alpha   90.00
_cell.angle_beta   90.00
_cell.angle_gamma   90.00
#
_symmetry.space_group_name_H-M   'P 1'
#
loop_
_entity.id
_entity.type
_entity.pdbx_description
1 polymer ?
#
loop_
_entity_poly.entity_id
_entity_poly.type
_entity_poly.pdbx_seq_one_letter_code
_entity_poly.pdbx_strand_id
1 'polypeptide(L)'
;MFPPLQVGHPRTTATLIEGVGFAHVIDTMDALTDKEIDYCVLPTTSLLSLRPDFMLSQLISRPLNIVGEIACTMELCLSALPGTALRECDCVMSDSALLQKYEALIFQLESDQGSPIVRQVAWDSAGACFIVRCRS
;
A
#
# COMPACT_ATOMS: atom_id res chain seq x y z
N MET A 1 -11.62 4.15 4.52
CA MET A 1 -12.28 2.87 4.81
C MET A 1 -11.85 1.91 3.73
N PHE A 2 -11.02 0.92 4.07
CA PHE A 2 -10.62 -0.12 3.11
C PHE A 2 -11.82 -1.02 2.82
N PRO A 3 -11.99 -1.52 1.59
CA PRO A 3 -13.06 -2.47 1.30
C PRO A 3 -12.87 -3.73 2.15
N PRO A 4 -13.95 -4.34 2.66
CA PRO A 4 -13.85 -5.55 3.46
C PRO A 4 -13.27 -6.69 2.62
N LEU A 5 -12.24 -7.34 3.15
CA LEU A 5 -11.71 -8.58 2.59
C LEU A 5 -12.78 -9.67 2.77
N GLN A 6 -13.32 -10.19 1.66
CA GLN A 6 -14.20 -11.34 1.70
C GLN A 6 -13.37 -12.61 1.88
N VAL A 7 -13.41 -13.18 3.08
CA VAL A 7 -12.82 -14.49 3.38
C VAL A 7 -13.97 -15.49 3.55
N GLY A 8 -14.17 -16.39 2.58
CA GLY A 8 -15.11 -17.52 2.69
C GLY A 8 -16.15 -17.67 1.57
N HIS A 9 -16.76 -18.85 1.51
CA HIS A 9 -17.75 -19.28 0.52
C HIS A 9 -19.01 -18.37 0.50
N PRO A 10 -19.69 -18.19 -0.65
CA PRO A 10 -20.74 -17.18 -0.87
C PRO A 10 -22.08 -17.41 -0.11
N ARG A 11 -22.10 -18.30 0.90
CA ARG A 11 -23.31 -18.69 1.65
C ARG A 11 -23.30 -18.33 3.14
N THR A 12 -22.23 -17.75 3.67
CA THR A 12 -22.20 -17.23 5.04
C THR A 12 -22.39 -15.72 5.01
N THR A 13 -23.32 -15.23 5.83
CA THR A 13 -23.51 -13.80 6.17
C THR A 13 -22.18 -13.07 6.11
N ALA A 14 -22.10 -12.00 5.31
CA ALA A 14 -20.87 -11.22 5.16
C ALA A 14 -20.43 -10.71 6.54
N THR A 15 -19.49 -11.42 7.15
CA THR A 15 -18.83 -10.97 8.37
C THR A 15 -18.09 -9.71 7.97
N LEU A 16 -18.50 -8.57 8.53
CA LEU A 16 -17.78 -7.31 8.37
C LEU A 16 -16.47 -7.44 9.15
N ILE A 17 -15.38 -7.71 8.43
CA ILE A 17 -14.03 -7.71 8.97
C ILE A 17 -13.55 -6.25 8.96
N GLU A 18 -13.26 -5.71 10.14
CA GLU A 18 -12.67 -4.38 10.27
C GLU A 18 -11.17 -4.43 9.97
N GLY A 19 -10.68 -3.47 9.19
CA GLY A 19 -9.26 -3.34 8.89
C GLY A 19 -8.55 -2.50 9.95
N VAL A 20 -7.53 -3.08 10.60
CA VAL A 20 -6.63 -2.39 11.54
C VAL A 20 -5.26 -2.22 10.88
N GLY A 21 -4.71 -1.01 10.92
CA GLY A 21 -3.39 -0.70 10.37
C GLY A 21 -2.30 -0.75 11.44
N PHE A 22 -1.18 -1.39 11.11
CA PHE A 22 0.03 -1.43 11.95
C PHE A 22 1.19 -0.77 11.21
N ALA A 23 2.11 -0.15 11.96
CA ALA A 23 3.28 0.52 11.38
C ALA A 23 4.30 -0.48 10.84
N HIS A 24 4.47 -1.62 11.52
CA HIS A 24 5.37 -2.68 11.10
C HIS A 24 4.67 -4.03 11.02
N VAL A 25 5.13 -4.87 10.10
CA VAL A 25 4.57 -6.21 9.90
C VAL A 25 4.75 -7.12 11.12
N ILE A 26 5.84 -6.91 11.88
CA ILE A 26 6.11 -7.64 13.12
C ILE A 26 5.00 -7.37 14.15
N ASP A 27 4.62 -6.10 14.31
CA ASP A 27 3.56 -5.68 15.23
C ASP A 27 2.24 -6.39 14.89
N THR A 28 1.93 -6.56 13.60
CA THR A 28 0.74 -7.30 13.16
C THR A 28 0.78 -8.78 13.57
N MET A 29 1.94 -9.42 13.48
CA MET A 29 2.09 -10.84 13.86
C MET A 29 2.06 -11.02 15.38
N ASP A 30 2.61 -10.06 16.13
CA ASP A 30 2.59 -10.07 17.59
C ASP A 30 1.16 -9.84 18.10
N ALA A 31 0.43 -8.87 17.53
CA ALA A 31 -0.99 -8.65 17.83
C ALA A 31 -1.87 -9.89 17.57
N LEU A 32 -1.58 -10.66 16.50
CA LEU A 32 -2.27 -11.93 16.26
C LEU A 32 -1.91 -13.00 17.31
N THR A 33 -0.65 -13.06 17.72
CA THR A 33 -0.16 -14.00 18.74
C THR A 33 -0.78 -13.71 20.11
N ASP A 34 -0.91 -12.42 20.44
CA ASP A 34 -1.49 -11.90 21.68
C ASP A 34 -3.02 -11.86 21.66
N LYS A 35 -3.64 -12.29 20.54
CA LYS A 35 -5.11 -12.36 20.33
C LYS A 35 -5.80 -11.00 20.37
N GLU A 36 -5.10 -9.94 19.97
CA GLU A 36 -5.66 -8.61 19.76
C GLU A 36 -6.43 -8.52 18.43
N ILE A 37 -6.05 -9.37 17.46
CA ILE A 37 -6.71 -9.51 16.16
C ILE A 37 -6.96 -10.99 15.84
N ASP A 38 -7.98 -11.28 15.04
CA ASP A 38 -8.33 -12.65 14.65
C ASP A 38 -7.53 -13.15 13.43
N TYR A 39 -7.16 -12.23 12.54
CA TYR A 39 -6.47 -12.52 11.29
C TYR A 39 -5.47 -11.42 10.97
N CYS A 40 -4.35 -11.79 10.34
CA CYS A 40 -3.42 -10.85 9.72
C CYS A 40 -3.28 -11.15 8.23
N VAL A 41 -3.08 -10.10 7.43
CA VAL A 41 -2.74 -10.22 6.00
C VAL A 41 -1.32 -9.74 5.81
N LEU A 42 -0.47 -10.64 5.31
CA LEU A 42 0.96 -10.39 5.15
C LEU A 42 1.32 -10.44 3.66
N PRO A 43 2.01 -9.42 3.11
CA PRO A 43 2.53 -9.50 1.75
C PRO A 43 3.67 -10.52 1.67
N THR A 44 3.48 -11.61 0.93
CA THR A 44 4.45 -12.71 0.80
C THR A 44 5.40 -12.55 -0.39
N THR A 45 5.02 -11.79 -1.41
CA THR A 45 5.85 -11.48 -2.58
C THR A 45 5.90 -9.97 -2.79
N SER A 46 7.10 -9.44 -3.03
CA SER A 46 7.32 -8.01 -3.10
C SER A 46 7.08 -7.49 -4.52
N LEU A 47 6.12 -6.58 -4.66
CA LEU A 47 6.11 -5.63 -5.79
C LEU A 47 6.95 -4.36 -5.50
N LEU A 48 7.30 -4.07 -4.23
CA LEU A 48 7.84 -2.76 -3.78
C LEU A 48 8.96 -2.84 -2.72
N SER A 49 10.00 -3.64 -2.95
CA SER A 49 11.21 -3.68 -2.10
C SER A 49 11.02 -4.10 -0.64
N LEU A 50 10.07 -4.99 -0.33
CA LEU A 50 10.09 -5.73 0.94
C LEU A 50 10.94 -6.98 0.78
N ARG A 51 11.84 -7.26 1.74
CA ARG A 51 12.63 -8.50 1.77
C ARG A 51 11.72 -9.65 2.20
N PRO A 52 11.20 -10.48 1.27
CA PRO A 52 10.18 -11.47 1.60
C PRO A 52 10.73 -12.55 2.54
N ASP A 53 12.01 -12.87 2.43
CA ASP A 53 12.71 -13.85 3.26
C ASP A 53 12.68 -13.50 4.75
N PHE A 54 12.79 -12.21 5.09
CA PHE A 54 12.71 -11.77 6.47
C PHE A 54 11.30 -12.02 7.04
N MET A 55 10.27 -11.72 6.27
CA MET A 55 8.87 -11.88 6.67
C MET A 55 8.51 -13.35 6.89
N LEU A 56 8.96 -14.23 6.00
CA LEU A 56 8.74 -15.67 6.13
C LEU A 56 9.48 -16.24 7.36
N SER A 57 10.70 -15.77 7.65
CA SER A 57 11.43 -16.21 8.85
C SER A 57 10.70 -15.81 10.15
N GLN A 58 10.06 -14.64 10.17
CA GLN A 58 9.27 -14.15 11.31
C GLN A 58 7.95 -14.90 11.47
N LEU A 59 7.36 -15.36 10.37
CA LEU A 59 6.18 -16.22 10.41
C LEU A 59 6.52 -17.59 10.99
N ILE A 60 7.62 -18.21 10.53
CA ILE A 60 8.05 -19.55 10.96
C ILE A 60 8.45 -19.58 12.44
N SER A 61 8.91 -18.46 13.00
CA SER A 61 9.30 -18.39 14.42
C SER A 61 8.12 -18.27 15.39
N ARG A 62 6.88 -18.11 14.90
CA ARG A 62 5.68 -17.92 15.72
C ARG A 62 4.71 -19.10 15.58
N PRO A 63 3.83 -19.37 16.56
CA PRO A 63 2.83 -20.43 16.48
C PRO A 63 1.62 -20.03 15.59
N LEU A 64 1.89 -19.53 14.39
CA LEU A 64 0.89 -19.02 13.44
C LEU A 64 0.69 -20.01 12.30
N ASN A 65 -0.55 -20.10 11.80
CA ASN A 65 -0.90 -20.94 10.66
C ASN A 65 -1.40 -20.07 9.50
N ILE A 66 -0.95 -20.37 8.28
CA ILE A 66 -1.50 -19.76 7.06
C ILE A 66 -2.86 -20.40 6.78
N VAL A 67 -3.92 -19.58 6.79
CA VAL A 67 -5.30 -20.04 6.57
C VAL A 67 -5.82 -19.76 5.16
N GLY A 68 -5.06 -19.03 4.35
CA GLY A 68 -5.42 -18.71 2.97
C GLY A 68 -4.38 -17.86 2.27
N GLU A 69 -4.55 -17.70 0.97
CA GLU A 69 -3.73 -16.84 0.09
C GLU A 69 -4.65 -15.97 -0.76
N ILE A 70 -4.22 -14.73 -1.00
CA ILE A 70 -4.94 -13.76 -1.82
C ILE A 70 -3.95 -13.17 -2.83
N ALA A 71 -4.27 -13.30 -4.11
CA ALA A 71 -3.55 -12.60 -5.17
C ALA A 71 -4.19 -11.22 -5.38
N CYS A 72 -3.48 -10.16 -4.99
CA CYS A 72 -3.92 -8.78 -5.20
C CYS A 72 -3.27 -8.21 -6.46
N THR A 73 -4.10 -7.76 -7.41
CA THR A 73 -3.62 -6.90 -8.51
C THR A 73 -3.48 -5.48 -7.98
N MET A 74 -2.27 -4.93 -8.07
CA MET A 74 -2.00 -3.56 -7.62
C MET A 74 -2.26 -2.59 -8.77
N GLU A 75 -3.39 -1.89 -8.70
CA GLU A 75 -3.68 -0.75 -9.57
C GLU A 75 -3.14 0.53 -8.93
N LEU A 76 -2.26 1.22 -9.65
CA LEU A 76 -1.68 2.47 -9.19
C LEU A 76 -2.38 3.63 -9.88
N CYS A 77 -2.72 4.64 -9.09
CA CYS A 77 -3.43 5.82 -9.56
C CYS A 77 -2.62 7.07 -9.27
N LEU A 78 -2.49 7.95 -10.28
CA LEU A 78 -2.04 9.32 -10.06
C LEU A 78 -3.19 10.11 -9.45
N SER A 79 -3.05 10.51 -8.19
CA SER A 79 -4.09 11.21 -7.43
C SER A 79 -3.72 12.67 -7.23
N ALA A 80 -4.68 13.57 -7.42
CA ALA A 80 -4.53 15.02 -7.22
C ALA A 80 -5.76 15.59 -6.49
N LEU A 81 -5.66 16.83 -6.05
CA LEU A 81 -6.79 17.53 -5.42
C LEU A 81 -7.92 17.77 -6.44
N PRO A 82 -9.19 17.83 -5.99
CA PRO A 82 -10.31 18.13 -6.87
C PRO A 82 -10.11 19.47 -7.58
N GLY A 83 -10.24 19.45 -8.91
CA GLY A 83 -10.09 20.64 -9.76
C GLY A 83 -8.67 20.94 -10.23
N THR A 84 -7.66 20.20 -9.75
CA THR A 84 -6.28 20.33 -10.25
C THR A 84 -6.18 19.79 -11.67
N ALA A 85 -5.68 20.62 -12.58
CA ALA A 85 -5.36 20.17 -13.93
C ALA A 85 -3.99 19.48 -13.94
N LEU A 86 -3.83 18.46 -14.78
CA LEU A 86 -2.57 17.70 -14.88
C LEU A 86 -1.35 18.59 -15.18
N ARG A 87 -1.54 19.64 -15.97
CA ARG A 87 -0.53 20.66 -16.32
C ARG A 87 -0.06 21.54 -15.14
N GLU A 88 -0.74 21.46 -14.00
CA GLU A 88 -0.40 22.18 -12.78
C GLU A 88 0.41 21.31 -11.82
N CYS A 89 0.71 20.06 -12.22
CA CYS A 89 1.56 19.17 -11.44
C CYS A 89 3.00 19.65 -11.54
N ASP A 90 3.55 20.15 -10.44
CA ASP A 90 4.95 20.52 -10.29
C ASP A 90 5.72 19.49 -9.44
N CYS A 91 5.02 18.57 -8.79
CA CYS A 91 5.58 17.56 -7.92
C CYS A 91 4.74 16.27 -7.93
N VAL A 92 5.44 15.13 -8.00
CA VAL A 92 4.89 13.79 -7.79
C VAL A 92 5.51 13.20 -6.54
N MET A 93 4.66 12.74 -5.63
CA MET A 93 5.07 12.18 -4.34
C MET A 93 4.60 10.74 -4.20
N SER A 94 5.50 9.84 -3.80
CA SER A 94 5.20 8.43 -3.53
C SER A 94 6.36 7.75 -2.79
N ASP A 95 6.29 6.44 -2.56
CA ASP A 95 7.47 5.68 -2.13
C ASP A 95 8.55 5.66 -3.22
N SER A 96 9.81 5.51 -2.81
CA SER A 96 10.96 5.60 -3.71
C SER A 96 10.95 4.52 -4.81
N ALA A 97 10.47 3.30 -4.51
CA ALA A 97 10.43 2.21 -5.48
C ALA A 97 9.40 2.50 -6.58
N LEU A 98 8.25 3.06 -6.23
CA LEU A 98 7.26 3.50 -7.22
C LEU A 98 7.71 4.69 -8.05
N LEU A 99 8.32 5.71 -7.44
CA LEU A 99 8.85 6.84 -8.20
C LEU A 99 9.85 6.35 -9.26
N GLN A 100 10.78 5.48 -8.87
CA GLN A 100 11.74 4.90 -9.80
C GLN A 100 11.07 4.02 -10.87
N LYS A 101 10.10 3.19 -10.49
CA LYS A 101 9.39 2.29 -11.42
C LYS A 101 8.60 3.06 -12.48
N TYR A 102 8.04 4.22 -12.12
CA TYR A 102 7.19 5.03 -12.99
C TYR A 102 7.88 6.26 -13.55
N GLU A 103 9.21 6.33 -13.48
CA GLU A 103 9.99 7.47 -13.94
C GLU A 103 9.72 7.82 -15.42
N ALA A 104 9.51 6.82 -16.28
CA ALA A 104 9.15 7.04 -17.69
C ALA A 104 7.82 7.78 -17.87
N LEU A 105 6.82 7.50 -17.02
CA LEU A 105 5.54 8.20 -17.02
C LEU A 105 5.73 9.65 -16.57
N ILE A 106 6.55 9.89 -15.54
CA ILE A 106 6.82 11.24 -15.03
C ILE A 106 7.54 12.05 -16.12
N PHE A 107 8.52 11.48 -16.81
CA PHE A 107 9.18 12.12 -17.95
C PHE A 107 8.22 12.46 -19.09
N GLN A 108 7.24 11.60 -19.38
CA GLN A 108 6.23 11.90 -20.39
C GLN A 108 5.38 13.11 -19.98
N LEU A 109 4.96 13.19 -18.71
CA LEU A 109 4.22 14.33 -18.18
C LEU A 109 5.03 15.63 -18.26
N GLU A 110 6.33 15.58 -17.95
CA GLU A 110 7.23 16.74 -18.10
C GLU A 110 7.32 17.22 -19.54
N SER A 111 7.41 16.29 -20.49
CA SER A 111 7.43 16.61 -21.93
C SER A 111 6.13 17.26 -22.39
N ASP A 112 4.99 16.76 -21.92
CA ASP A 112 3.67 17.27 -22.30
C ASP A 112 3.39 18.66 -21.69
N GLN A 113 3.91 18.92 -20.49
CA GLN A 113 3.75 20.19 -19.77
C GLN A 113 4.81 21.24 -20.14
N GLY A 114 6.00 20.80 -20.57
CA GLY A 114 7.14 21.68 -20.87
C GLY A 114 7.87 22.20 -19.63
N SER A 115 7.67 21.58 -18.46
CA SER A 115 8.34 21.94 -17.22
C SER A 115 8.73 20.72 -16.40
N PRO A 116 9.84 20.78 -15.64
CA PRO A 116 10.25 19.67 -14.79
C PRO A 116 9.28 19.46 -13.62
N ILE A 117 9.09 18.20 -13.24
CA ILE A 117 8.25 17.76 -12.12
C ILE A 117 9.17 17.24 -11.00
N VAL A 118 9.01 17.72 -9.78
CA VAL A 118 9.83 17.28 -8.63
C VAL A 118 9.39 15.90 -8.17
N ARG A 119 10.33 14.94 -8.07
CA ARG A 119 10.09 13.65 -7.40
C ARG A 119 10.29 13.84 -5.90
N GLN A 120 9.23 13.74 -5.12
CA GLN A 120 9.30 13.83 -3.66
C GLN A 120 9.11 12.45 -3.03
N VAL A 121 10.12 11.95 -2.31
CA VAL A 121 10.00 10.67 -1.59
C VAL A 121 9.13 10.88 -0.34
N ALA A 122 8.12 10.03 -0.20
CA ALA A 122 7.34 9.85 1.03
C ALA A 122 7.67 8.51 1.69
N TRP A 123 7.19 8.31 2.91
CA TRP A 123 7.32 7.05 3.64
C TRP A 123 6.63 5.90 2.90
N ASP A 124 5.41 6.16 2.40
CA ASP A 124 4.65 5.24 1.56
C ASP A 124 3.66 6.02 0.66
N SER A 125 3.06 5.32 -0.31
CA SER A 125 2.08 5.87 -1.27
C SER A 125 0.80 6.43 -0.63
N ALA A 126 0.29 5.79 0.43
CA ALA A 126 -0.91 6.24 1.12
C ALA A 126 -0.62 7.50 1.96
N GLY A 127 0.54 7.53 2.61
CA GLY A 127 1.09 8.69 3.29
C GLY A 127 1.30 9.87 2.34
N ALA A 128 1.77 9.63 1.12
CA ALA A 128 1.85 10.67 0.09
C ALA A 128 0.46 11.29 -0.20
N CYS A 129 -0.56 10.47 -0.42
CA CYS A 129 -1.93 10.96 -0.63
C CYS A 129 -2.44 11.76 0.57
N PHE A 130 -2.14 11.32 1.79
CA PHE A 130 -2.52 12.03 3.00
C PHE A 130 -1.85 13.41 3.09
N ILE A 131 -0.55 13.51 2.78
CA ILE A 131 0.19 14.78 2.79
C ILE A 131 -0.40 15.76 1.75
N VAL A 132 -0.70 15.29 0.54
CA VAL A 132 -1.34 16.13 -0.51
C VAL A 132 -2.67 16.69 -0.01
N ARG A 133 -3.48 15.85 0.64
CA ARG A 133 -4.78 16.27 1.21
C ARG A 133 -4.64 17.30 2.33
N CYS A 134 -3.62 17.21 3.18
CA CYS A 134 -3.45 18.09 4.35
C CYS A 134 -2.75 19.42 4.06
N ARG A 135 -2.13 19.58 2.87
CA ARG A 135 -1.42 20.80 2.47
C ARG A 135 -2.29 21.85 1.78
N SER A 136 -3.52 21.50 1.44
CA SER A 136 -4.59 22.39 0.95
C SER A 136 -5.53 22.82 2.06
#